data_AF-A0A382L382-F1
#
_entry.id   AF-A0A382L382-F1
#
_cell.length_a   1.000
_cell.length_b   1.000
_cell.length_c   1.000
_cell.angle_alpha   90.00
_cell.angle_beta   90.00
_cell.angle_gamma   90.00
#
_symmetry.space_group_name_H-M   'P 1'
#
loop_
_entity.id
_entity.type
_entity.pdbx_description
1 polymer ?
#
loop_
_entity_poly.entity_id
_entity_poly.type
_entity_poly.pdbx_seq_one_letter_code
_entity_poly.pdbx_strand_id
1 'polypeptide(L)'
;MIKTGQQHLESLKDGRVVYIGDEKIEDVTTHPAFMRAAQTVAHLYDIKHEVKNQEILTYEESGERYSTWFLRAKSRDDLRSRMKAHKMIADQTCGMMGRSMDHVSSFVTGMATNPSVFDTEEYQFADNILAYYEYMKKHDIFATYAVLPPQAARNPEFYQKQNLPIPTLMVVDQDDEGVTISGMKMLATSAVFCNDIWIGNLLPLAPDQVKQAITCAVPCNIEGLTMWMRQPISLNAENQF
;
A
#
# COMPACT_ATOMS: atom_id res chain seq x y z
N MET A 1 8.09 13.23 10.17
CA MET A 1 9.50 12.81 10.32
C MET A 1 9.82 11.75 9.29
N ILE A 2 10.97 11.82 8.62
CA ILE A 2 11.38 10.81 7.64
C ILE A 2 11.91 9.58 8.38
N LYS A 3 11.34 8.42 8.07
CA LYS A 3 11.67 7.15 8.71
C LYS A 3 13.06 6.67 8.26
N THR A 4 13.81 6.03 9.16
CA THR A 4 15.04 5.28 8.82
C THR A 4 14.71 3.85 8.43
N GLY A 5 15.64 3.15 7.79
CA GLY A 5 15.49 1.73 7.46
C GLY A 5 15.24 0.88 8.70
N GLN A 6 15.97 1.14 9.78
CA GLN A 6 15.78 0.45 11.06
C GLN A 6 14.39 0.70 11.66
N GLN A 7 13.91 1.95 11.64
CA GLN A 7 12.55 2.27 12.11
C GLN A 7 11.49 1.58 11.25
N HIS A 8 11.72 1.44 9.94
CA HIS A 8 10.81 0.72 9.07
C HIS A 8 10.79 -0.78 9.39
N LEU A 9 11.94 -1.44 9.49
CA LEU A 9 12.01 -2.86 9.85
C LEU A 9 11.33 -3.12 11.20
N GLU A 10 11.56 -2.28 12.20
CA GLU A 10 10.90 -2.42 13.50
C GLU A 10 9.37 -2.25 13.39
N SER A 11 8.90 -1.33 12.53
CA SER A 11 7.46 -1.16 12.28
C SER A 11 6.77 -2.36 11.61
N LEU A 12 7.52 -3.32 11.08
CA LEU A 12 6.97 -4.55 10.49
C LEU A 12 6.79 -5.68 11.52
N LYS A 13 7.28 -5.50 12.75
CA LYS A 13 7.10 -6.43 13.88
C LYS A 13 5.83 -6.09 14.66
N ASP A 14 4.72 -6.07 13.95
CA ASP A 14 3.44 -5.48 14.39
C ASP A 14 2.34 -6.52 14.63
N GLY A 15 2.68 -7.81 14.58
CA GLY A 15 1.73 -8.91 14.74
C GLY A 15 0.95 -9.27 13.48
N ARG A 16 1.31 -8.71 12.31
CA ARG A 16 0.71 -9.09 11.01
C ARG A 16 0.70 -10.60 10.81
N VAL A 17 -0.38 -11.10 10.21
CA VAL A 17 -0.52 -12.53 9.93
C VAL A 17 -0.17 -12.81 8.47
N VAL A 18 0.95 -13.50 8.25
CA VAL A 18 1.48 -13.83 6.92
C VAL A 18 1.68 -15.34 6.83
N TYR A 19 1.28 -15.93 5.70
CA TYR A 19 1.47 -17.35 5.40
C TYR A 19 2.25 -17.56 4.10
N ILE A 20 3.12 -18.57 4.07
CA ILE A 20 3.64 -19.19 2.84
C ILE A 20 3.18 -20.65 2.85
N GLY A 21 2.22 -21.01 1.99
CA GLY A 21 1.63 -22.34 2.05
C GLY A 21 0.93 -22.57 3.40
N ASP A 22 1.36 -23.59 4.15
CA ASP A 22 0.90 -23.93 5.49
C ASP A 22 1.75 -23.31 6.62
N GLU A 23 2.88 -22.69 6.29
CA GLU A 23 3.77 -22.04 7.25
C GLU A 23 3.27 -20.64 7.62
N LYS A 24 3.02 -20.42 8.91
CA LYS A 24 2.84 -19.07 9.46
C LYS A 24 4.20 -18.42 9.70
N ILE A 25 4.37 -17.21 9.18
CA ILE A 25 5.62 -16.47 9.25
C ILE A 25 5.61 -15.60 10.49
N GLU A 26 6.55 -15.86 11.41
CA GLU A 26 6.65 -15.11 12.67
C GLU A 26 7.22 -13.70 12.48
N ASP A 27 8.21 -13.53 11.59
CA ASP A 27 8.86 -12.24 11.34
C ASP A 27 9.30 -12.08 9.88
N VAL A 28 8.64 -11.17 9.15
CA VAL A 28 8.93 -10.88 7.74
C VAL A 28 10.29 -10.21 7.52
N THR A 29 10.90 -9.64 8.57
CA THR A 29 12.19 -8.95 8.48
C THR A 29 13.37 -9.92 8.51
N THR A 30 13.18 -11.10 9.10
CA THR A 30 14.22 -12.10 9.30
C THR A 30 13.97 -13.40 8.53
N HIS A 31 12.73 -13.67 8.12
CA HIS A 31 12.41 -14.89 7.37
C HIS A 31 13.16 -14.94 6.01
N PRO A 32 13.81 -16.07 5.64
CA PRO A 32 14.64 -16.18 4.44
C PRO A 32 13.96 -15.79 3.13
N ALA A 33 12.63 -16.00 3.02
CA ALA A 33 11.86 -15.61 1.85
C ALA A 33 11.78 -14.09 1.64
N PHE A 34 11.92 -13.29 2.70
CA PHE A 34 11.60 -11.88 2.71
C PHE A 34 12.76 -10.98 3.12
N MET A 35 13.66 -11.46 3.99
CA MET A 35 14.68 -10.64 4.65
C MET A 35 15.50 -9.78 3.67
N ARG A 36 15.89 -10.33 2.51
CA ARG A 36 16.69 -9.58 1.52
C ARG A 36 15.91 -8.40 0.94
N ALA A 37 14.64 -8.62 0.59
CA ALA A 37 13.77 -7.57 0.07
C ALA A 37 13.39 -6.56 1.17
N ALA A 38 13.18 -7.02 2.41
CA ALA A 38 12.96 -6.14 3.56
C ALA A 38 14.17 -5.20 3.77
N GLN A 39 15.40 -5.72 3.67
CA GLN A 39 16.62 -4.92 3.74
C GLN A 39 16.75 -3.94 2.55
N THR A 40 16.35 -4.34 1.33
CA THR A 40 16.27 -3.40 0.20
C THR A 40 15.30 -2.25 0.50
N VAL A 41 14.13 -2.52 1.07
CA VAL A 41 13.17 -1.48 1.46
C VAL A 41 13.74 -0.60 2.58
N ALA A 42 14.41 -1.18 3.56
CA ALA A 42 15.08 -0.43 4.63
C ALA A 42 16.14 0.53 4.06
N HIS A 43 16.98 0.05 3.14
CA HIS A 43 17.96 0.88 2.44
C HIS A 43 17.32 2.06 1.70
N LEU A 44 16.18 1.85 1.03
CA LEU A 44 15.42 2.94 0.38
C LEU A 44 14.93 4.01 1.37
N TYR A 45 14.73 3.67 2.65
CA TYR A 45 14.49 4.66 3.69
C TYR A 45 15.78 5.39 4.10
N ASP A 46 16.88 4.66 4.26
CA ASP A 46 18.16 5.22 4.72
C ASP A 46 18.79 6.21 3.74
N ILE A 47 18.68 5.97 2.43
CA ILE A 47 19.25 6.87 1.41
C ILE A 47 18.66 8.29 1.45
N LYS A 48 17.49 8.49 2.07
CA LYS A 48 16.89 9.82 2.26
C LYS A 48 17.67 10.68 3.26
N HIS A 49 18.45 10.05 4.13
CA HIS A 49 19.30 10.69 5.12
C HIS A 49 20.71 10.98 4.60
N GLU A 50 21.07 10.46 3.42
CA GLU A 50 22.34 10.79 2.77
C GLU A 50 22.32 12.21 2.21
N VAL A 51 23.31 13.03 2.60
CA VAL A 51 23.41 14.45 2.19
C VAL A 51 23.27 14.64 0.68
N LYS A 52 23.89 13.77 -0.13
CA LYS A 52 23.86 13.84 -1.60
C LYS A 52 22.48 13.57 -2.22
N ASN A 53 21.57 12.89 -1.51
CA ASN A 53 20.26 12.51 -2.02
C ASN A 53 19.13 13.33 -1.37
N GLN A 54 19.39 13.97 -0.23
CA GLN A 54 18.38 14.57 0.62
C GLN A 54 17.54 15.62 -0.12
N GLU A 55 18.14 16.48 -0.93
CA GLU A 55 17.40 17.49 -1.72
C GLU A 55 16.51 16.88 -2.81
N ILE A 56 16.83 15.68 -3.29
CA ILE A 56 16.06 14.99 -4.34
C ILE A 56 14.93 14.18 -3.72
N LEU A 57 15.23 13.41 -2.66
CA LEU A 57 14.29 12.48 -2.04
C LEU A 57 13.40 13.11 -0.97
N THR A 58 13.70 14.35 -0.56
CA THR A 58 12.95 15.05 0.47
C THR A 58 12.71 16.51 0.12
N TYR A 59 11.69 17.10 0.73
CA TYR A 59 11.42 18.54 0.67
C TYR A 59 11.05 19.06 2.06
N GLU A 60 11.19 20.37 2.25
CA GLU A 60 10.77 21.04 3.48
C GLU A 60 9.41 21.73 3.31
N GLU A 61 8.56 21.62 4.32
CA GLU A 61 7.29 22.33 4.43
C GLU A 61 7.07 22.67 5.91
N SER A 62 6.87 23.96 6.22
CA SER A 62 6.60 24.45 7.58
C SER A 62 7.65 24.04 8.62
N GLY A 63 8.92 23.96 8.22
CA GLY A 63 10.04 23.60 9.11
C GLY A 63 10.19 22.10 9.37
N GLU A 64 9.35 21.26 8.76
CA GLU A 64 9.49 19.81 8.77
C GLU A 64 9.88 19.27 7.40
N ARG A 65 10.53 18.11 7.39
CA ARG A 65 11.01 17.44 6.18
C ARG A 65 10.21 16.18 5.89
N TYR A 66 9.82 16.01 4.63
CA TYR A 66 8.98 14.90 4.16
C TYR A 66 9.54 14.31 2.86
N SER A 67 9.18 13.06 2.56
CA SER A 67 9.56 12.41 1.30
C SER A 67 8.95 13.14 0.09
N THR A 68 9.73 13.37 -0.98
CA THR A 68 9.33 14.18 -2.16
C THR A 68 8.05 13.70 -2.84
N TRP A 69 7.72 12.41 -2.79
CA TRP A 69 6.47 11.90 -3.35
C TRP A 69 5.20 12.38 -2.62
N PHE A 70 5.32 12.99 -1.44
CA PHE A 70 4.21 13.69 -0.77
C PHE A 70 4.06 15.15 -1.21
N LEU A 71 4.97 15.72 -2.00
CA LEU A 71 4.83 17.08 -2.52
C LEU A 71 3.59 17.19 -3.42
N ARG A 72 2.57 17.93 -3.00
CA ARG A 72 1.42 18.25 -3.85
C ARG A 72 1.84 19.25 -4.93
N ALA A 73 2.15 18.73 -6.11
CA ALA A 73 2.70 19.52 -7.21
C ALA A 73 1.74 20.62 -7.68
N LYS A 74 2.21 21.87 -7.68
CA LYS A 74 1.49 23.06 -8.15
C LYS A 74 2.12 23.66 -9.40
N SER A 75 3.29 23.17 -9.80
CA SER A 75 4.08 23.66 -10.92
C SER A 75 4.75 22.54 -11.71
N ARG A 76 5.28 22.88 -12.89
CA ARG A 76 6.10 21.96 -13.70
C ARG A 76 7.39 21.55 -12.99
N ASP A 77 7.95 22.43 -12.16
CA ASP A 77 9.17 22.14 -11.43
C ASP A 77 8.92 21.16 -10.29
N ASP A 78 7.77 21.25 -9.62
CA ASP A 78 7.36 20.23 -8.64
C ASP A 78 7.23 18.85 -9.27
N LEU A 79 6.63 18.77 -10.47
CA LEU A 79 6.53 17.52 -11.22
C LEU A 79 7.91 16.97 -11.59
N ARG A 80 8.85 17.83 -12.00
CA ARG A 80 10.24 17.43 -12.27
C ARG A 80 10.94 16.93 -11.01
N SER A 81 10.74 17.59 -9.87
CA SER A 81 11.30 17.16 -8.58
C SER A 81 10.79 15.78 -8.19
N ARG A 82 9.47 15.53 -8.28
CA ARG A 82 8.88 14.21 -8.06
C ARG A 82 9.45 13.16 -9.02
N MET A 83 9.53 13.47 -10.32
CA MET A 83 10.10 12.56 -11.31
C MET A 83 11.55 12.16 -10.97
N LYS A 84 12.39 13.12 -10.56
CA LYS A 84 13.77 12.84 -10.13
C LYS A 84 13.80 11.92 -8.91
N ALA A 85 12.93 12.15 -7.93
CA ALA A 85 12.82 11.29 -6.75
C ALA A 85 12.43 9.85 -7.12
N HIS A 86 11.38 9.68 -7.94
CA HIS A 86 10.95 8.36 -8.43
C HIS A 86 12.06 7.64 -9.21
N LYS A 87 12.78 8.36 -10.08
CA LYS A 87 13.91 7.80 -10.83
C LYS A 87 15.03 7.36 -9.89
N MET A 88 15.37 8.16 -8.90
CA MET A 88 16.42 7.82 -7.92
C MET A 88 16.05 6.57 -7.12
N ILE A 89 14.79 6.43 -6.68
CA ILE A 89 14.31 5.22 -6.00
C ILE A 89 14.39 4.01 -6.93
N ALA A 90 13.92 4.13 -8.17
CA ALA A 90 13.97 3.06 -9.15
C ALA A 90 15.41 2.59 -9.40
N ASP A 91 16.37 3.52 -9.51
CA ASP A 91 17.78 3.22 -9.78
C ASP A 91 18.44 2.36 -8.70
N GLN A 92 18.00 2.46 -7.43
CA GLN A 92 18.52 1.61 -6.35
C GLN A 92 18.21 0.12 -6.53
N THR A 93 17.20 -0.19 -7.35
CA THR A 93 16.75 -1.56 -7.61
C THR A 93 16.90 -1.94 -9.07
N CYS A 94 17.66 -1.17 -9.85
CA CYS A 94 17.74 -1.30 -11.31
C CYS A 94 16.36 -1.30 -12.00
N GLY A 95 15.38 -0.61 -11.40
CA GLY A 95 13.98 -0.60 -11.86
C GLY A 95 13.20 -1.89 -11.58
N MET A 96 13.75 -2.84 -10.84
CA MET A 96 13.13 -4.16 -10.64
C MET A 96 12.08 -4.17 -9.53
N MET A 97 12.12 -3.21 -8.59
CA MET A 97 11.08 -3.07 -7.56
C MET A 97 9.93 -2.17 -8.05
N GLY A 98 8.94 -2.78 -8.73
CA GLY A 98 7.79 -2.04 -9.29
C GLY A 98 6.74 -1.54 -8.29
N ARG A 99 6.90 -1.83 -6.99
CA ARG A 99 5.96 -1.42 -5.93
C ARG A 99 6.72 -1.00 -4.67
N SER A 100 7.50 0.07 -4.80
CA SER A 100 8.21 0.78 -3.74
C SER A 100 7.31 1.80 -3.02
N MET A 101 7.80 2.37 -1.91
CA MET A 101 7.05 3.25 -0.99
C MET A 101 6.52 4.54 -1.60
N ASP A 102 7.14 5.00 -2.68
CA ASP A 102 6.74 6.19 -3.43
C ASP A 102 5.52 5.95 -4.31
N HIS A 103 5.16 4.69 -4.60
CA HIS A 103 4.09 4.36 -5.54
C HIS A 103 2.69 4.73 -5.04
N VAL A 104 2.14 4.03 -4.04
CA VAL A 104 0.76 4.31 -3.56
C VAL A 104 0.69 5.63 -2.80
N SER A 105 1.77 6.03 -2.13
CA SER A 105 1.90 7.37 -1.54
C SER A 105 1.71 8.48 -2.58
N SER A 106 2.20 8.28 -3.82
CA SER A 106 1.94 9.22 -4.92
C SER A 106 0.49 9.24 -5.38
N PHE A 107 -0.17 8.08 -5.38
CA PHE A 107 -1.59 7.97 -5.70
C PHE A 107 -2.44 8.78 -4.72
N VAL A 108 -2.21 8.59 -3.42
CA VAL A 108 -2.88 9.33 -2.34
C VAL A 108 -2.57 10.82 -2.40
N THR A 109 -1.32 11.18 -2.66
CA THR A 109 -0.93 12.59 -2.85
C THR A 109 -1.66 13.23 -4.02
N GLY A 110 -1.83 12.49 -5.13
CA GLY A 110 -2.61 12.94 -6.28
C GLY A 110 -4.08 13.18 -5.92
N MET A 111 -4.72 12.25 -5.21
CA MET A 111 -6.10 12.41 -4.73
C MET A 111 -6.26 13.63 -3.82
N ALA A 112 -5.29 13.87 -2.94
CA ALA A 112 -5.25 15.04 -2.05
C ALA A 112 -5.07 16.40 -2.76
N THR A 113 -4.84 16.42 -4.08
CA THR A 113 -4.85 17.67 -4.87
C THR A 113 -6.25 18.12 -5.27
N ASN A 114 -7.22 17.21 -5.29
CA ASN A 114 -8.62 17.51 -5.61
C ASN A 114 -9.57 16.60 -4.80
N PRO A 115 -9.60 16.75 -3.47
CA PRO A 115 -10.31 15.83 -2.58
C PRO A 115 -11.84 15.90 -2.71
N SER A 116 -12.41 17.03 -3.15
CA SER A 116 -13.86 17.20 -3.28
C SER A 116 -14.51 16.28 -4.33
N VAL A 117 -13.72 15.64 -5.19
CA VAL A 117 -14.21 14.61 -6.14
C VAL A 117 -14.71 13.36 -5.40
N PHE A 118 -14.27 13.15 -4.16
CA PHE A 118 -14.65 12.00 -3.35
C PHE A 118 -15.90 12.25 -2.50
N ASP A 119 -16.41 13.48 -2.45
CA ASP A 119 -17.68 13.76 -1.80
C ASP A 119 -18.84 13.29 -2.67
N THR A 120 -19.83 12.68 -2.04
CA THR A 120 -21.11 12.29 -2.64
C THR A 120 -22.24 13.09 -2.01
N GLU A 121 -23.48 12.90 -2.47
CA GLU A 121 -24.65 13.53 -1.85
C GLU A 121 -24.85 13.06 -0.40
N GLU A 122 -24.43 11.84 -0.08
CA GLU A 122 -24.65 11.20 1.22
C GLU A 122 -23.41 11.20 2.12
N TYR A 123 -22.21 11.11 1.54
CA TYR A 123 -20.96 10.92 2.26
C TYR A 123 -19.92 11.98 1.87
N GLN A 124 -19.27 12.59 2.87
CA GLN A 124 -18.22 13.60 2.67
C GLN A 124 -16.85 12.96 2.93
N PHE A 125 -16.23 12.37 1.90
CA PHE A 125 -14.97 11.64 2.04
C PHE A 125 -13.72 12.48 1.78
N ALA A 126 -13.85 13.73 1.33
CA ALA A 126 -12.73 14.63 1.08
C ALA A 126 -11.82 14.76 2.31
N ASP A 127 -12.41 14.96 3.49
CA ASP A 127 -11.68 15.10 4.75
C ASP A 127 -10.96 13.81 5.14
N ASN A 128 -11.53 12.64 4.87
CA ASN A 128 -10.90 11.35 5.12
C ASN A 128 -9.65 11.15 4.24
N ILE A 129 -9.72 11.54 2.96
CA ILE A 129 -8.57 11.48 2.05
C ILE A 129 -7.46 12.42 2.51
N LEU A 130 -7.81 13.65 2.92
CA LEU A 130 -6.83 14.62 3.42
C LEU A 130 -6.20 14.16 4.74
N ALA A 131 -7.01 13.64 5.66
CA ALA A 131 -6.53 13.10 6.93
C ALA A 131 -5.56 11.92 6.72
N TYR A 132 -5.90 10.99 5.82
CA TYR A 132 -5.03 9.87 5.50
C TYR A 132 -3.75 10.31 4.76
N TYR A 133 -3.83 11.28 3.84
CA TYR A 133 -2.66 11.87 3.21
C TYR A 133 -1.69 12.47 4.23
N GLU A 134 -2.19 13.28 5.17
CA GLU A 134 -1.35 13.88 6.21
C GLU A 134 -0.79 12.82 7.16
N TYR A 135 -1.56 11.77 7.50
CA TYR A 135 -1.06 10.61 8.24
C TYR A 135 0.10 9.93 7.51
N MET A 136 -0.09 9.59 6.23
CA MET A 136 0.96 8.95 5.42
C MET A 136 2.23 9.79 5.34
N LYS A 137 2.06 11.09 5.11
CA LYS A 137 3.16 12.06 5.00
C LYS A 137 3.92 12.21 6.31
N LYS A 138 3.21 12.36 7.43
CA LYS A 138 3.79 12.57 8.76
C LYS A 138 4.56 11.34 9.27
N HIS A 139 4.02 10.16 9.00
CA HIS A 139 4.55 8.87 9.46
C HIS A 139 5.38 8.12 8.40
N ASP A 140 5.53 8.72 7.21
CA ASP A 140 6.33 8.21 6.10
C ASP A 140 5.97 6.74 5.77
N ILE A 141 4.66 6.54 5.63
CA ILE A 141 4.00 5.24 5.46
C ILE A 141 4.38 4.61 4.13
N PHE A 142 4.72 3.32 4.15
CA PHE A 142 4.74 2.50 2.95
C PHE A 142 3.38 1.83 2.81
N ALA A 143 2.58 2.28 1.84
CA ALA A 143 1.35 1.60 1.46
C ALA A 143 1.51 0.83 0.14
N THR A 144 0.80 -0.29 0.03
CA THR A 144 0.47 -0.91 -1.26
C THR A 144 -1.04 -0.83 -1.50
N TYR A 145 -1.53 -1.40 -2.60
CA TYR A 145 -2.97 -1.53 -2.84
C TYR A 145 -3.37 -3.00 -3.04
N ALA A 146 -4.66 -3.28 -2.88
CA ALA A 146 -5.28 -4.54 -3.27
C ALA A 146 -6.62 -4.23 -3.96
N VAL A 147 -6.61 -4.27 -5.30
CA VAL A 147 -7.70 -3.68 -6.11
C VAL A 147 -8.41 -4.66 -7.04
N LEU A 148 -7.90 -5.88 -7.17
CA LEU A 148 -8.46 -6.90 -8.05
C LEU A 148 -9.25 -7.94 -7.25
N PRO A 149 -10.49 -8.28 -7.66
CA PRO A 149 -11.21 -9.40 -7.07
C PRO A 149 -10.60 -10.73 -7.51
N PRO A 150 -10.86 -11.84 -6.79
CA PRO A 150 -10.55 -13.19 -7.24
C PRO A 150 -11.11 -13.44 -8.65
N GLN A 151 -10.33 -14.09 -9.53
CA GLN A 151 -10.78 -14.34 -10.91
C GLN A 151 -12.08 -15.14 -10.96
N ALA A 152 -12.26 -16.10 -10.05
CA ALA A 152 -13.46 -16.89 -9.95
C ALA A 152 -14.70 -16.04 -9.61
N ALA A 153 -14.54 -14.93 -8.86
CA ALA A 153 -15.64 -14.00 -8.54
C ALA A 153 -16.17 -13.21 -9.75
N ARG A 154 -15.56 -13.35 -10.95
CA ARG A 154 -16.03 -12.71 -12.18
C ARG A 154 -17.30 -13.35 -12.78
N ASN A 155 -17.74 -14.51 -12.26
CA ASN A 155 -19.03 -15.11 -12.59
C ASN A 155 -19.91 -15.23 -11.32
N PRO A 156 -20.53 -14.13 -10.85
CA PRO A 156 -21.35 -14.15 -9.63
C PRO A 156 -22.51 -15.14 -9.68
N GLU A 157 -23.11 -15.36 -10.86
CA GLU A 157 -24.24 -16.28 -11.02
C GLU A 157 -23.90 -17.71 -10.60
N PHE A 158 -22.67 -18.16 -10.84
CA PHE A 158 -22.23 -19.50 -10.45
C PHE A 158 -22.35 -19.70 -8.93
N TYR A 159 -21.87 -18.73 -8.16
CA TYR A 159 -21.88 -18.77 -6.70
C TYR A 159 -23.30 -18.65 -6.16
N GLN A 160 -24.10 -17.74 -6.73
CA GLN A 160 -25.50 -17.57 -6.35
C GLN A 160 -26.33 -18.84 -6.61
N LYS A 161 -26.20 -19.45 -7.81
CA LYS A 161 -26.89 -20.69 -8.17
C LYS A 161 -26.52 -21.87 -7.26
N GLN A 162 -25.30 -21.88 -6.73
CA GLN A 162 -24.81 -22.93 -5.82
C GLN A 162 -24.96 -22.57 -4.34
N ASN A 163 -25.54 -21.41 -4.01
CA ASN A 163 -25.63 -20.89 -2.65
C ASN A 163 -24.26 -20.85 -1.92
N LEU A 164 -23.20 -20.49 -2.66
CA LEU A 164 -21.85 -20.30 -2.15
C LEU A 164 -21.57 -18.82 -1.91
N PRO A 165 -20.77 -18.46 -0.89
CA PRO A 165 -20.36 -17.09 -0.68
C PRO A 165 -19.50 -16.60 -1.85
N ILE A 166 -19.78 -15.41 -2.36
CA ILE A 166 -18.96 -14.77 -3.39
C ILE A 166 -17.63 -14.39 -2.72
N PRO A 167 -16.47 -14.86 -3.22
CA PRO A 167 -15.20 -14.72 -2.51
C PRO A 167 -14.61 -13.30 -2.56
N THR A 168 -15.25 -12.36 -3.27
CA THR A 168 -14.75 -10.99 -3.38
C THR A 168 -15.02 -10.21 -2.11
N LEU A 169 -14.10 -9.31 -1.75
CA LEU A 169 -14.30 -8.39 -0.63
C LEU A 169 -15.53 -7.51 -0.83
N MET A 170 -16.36 -7.42 0.20
CA MET A 170 -17.59 -6.64 0.25
C MET A 170 -17.88 -6.13 1.68
N VAL A 171 -18.69 -5.08 1.78
CA VAL A 171 -19.32 -4.64 3.03
C VAL A 171 -20.38 -5.66 3.44
N VAL A 172 -20.24 -6.21 4.64
CA VAL A 172 -21.17 -7.20 5.21
C VAL A 172 -22.01 -6.64 6.36
N ASP A 173 -21.53 -5.57 6.99
CA ASP A 173 -22.25 -4.87 8.06
C ASP A 173 -21.84 -3.39 8.12
N GLN A 174 -22.68 -2.55 8.70
CA GLN A 174 -22.43 -1.13 8.91
C GLN A 174 -23.13 -0.64 10.18
N ASP A 175 -22.39 0.09 11.01
CA ASP A 175 -22.88 0.71 12.24
C ASP A 175 -22.27 2.12 12.42
N ASP A 176 -22.44 2.69 13.61
CA ASP A 176 -21.97 4.04 13.93
C ASP A 176 -20.42 4.13 14.03
N GLU A 177 -19.71 2.99 14.17
CA GLU A 177 -18.24 2.96 14.21
C GLU A 177 -17.63 2.82 12.81
N GLY A 178 -18.37 2.25 11.85
CA GLY A 178 -17.97 2.20 10.45
C GLY A 178 -18.56 1.03 9.70
N VAL A 179 -17.73 0.38 8.87
CA VAL A 179 -18.12 -0.78 8.05
C VAL A 179 -17.34 -2.02 8.43
N THR A 180 -18.01 -3.16 8.49
CA THR A 180 -17.36 -4.48 8.51
C THR A 180 -17.23 -4.99 7.08
N ILE A 181 -16.00 -5.31 6.66
CA ILE A 181 -15.71 -5.87 5.34
C ILE A 181 -15.25 -7.32 5.45
N SER A 182 -15.69 -8.17 4.51
CA SER A 182 -15.28 -9.56 4.44
C SER A 182 -15.09 -10.03 3.01
N GLY A 183 -14.12 -10.90 2.79
CA GLY A 183 -13.78 -11.49 1.49
C GLY A 183 -12.32 -11.26 1.12
N MET A 184 -12.00 -11.48 -0.16
CA MET A 184 -10.62 -11.51 -0.64
C MET A 184 -10.37 -10.47 -1.73
N LYS A 185 -9.13 -9.97 -1.76
CA LYS A 185 -8.54 -9.24 -2.89
C LYS A 185 -7.27 -9.98 -3.32
N MET A 186 -7.03 -10.01 -4.62
CA MET A 186 -5.84 -10.61 -5.20
C MET A 186 -4.77 -9.55 -5.47
N LEU A 187 -3.52 -9.99 -5.45
CA LEU A 187 -2.35 -9.23 -5.93
C LEU A 187 -2.07 -7.93 -5.16
N ALA A 188 -1.70 -8.07 -3.88
CA ALA A 188 -1.15 -6.98 -3.07
C ALA A 188 0.40 -7.02 -3.08
N THR A 189 1.01 -6.61 -4.21
CA THR A 189 2.47 -6.63 -4.36
C THR A 189 3.16 -5.81 -3.26
N SER A 190 4.22 -6.35 -2.66
CA SER A 190 4.96 -5.75 -1.53
C SER A 190 4.20 -5.64 -0.20
N ALA A 191 2.96 -6.12 -0.06
CA ALA A 191 2.16 -5.94 1.16
C ALA A 191 2.88 -6.35 2.45
N VAL A 192 3.67 -7.43 2.41
CA VAL A 192 4.46 -7.90 3.57
C VAL A 192 5.51 -6.89 4.06
N PHE A 193 5.90 -5.92 3.23
CA PHE A 193 6.82 -4.82 3.57
C PHE A 193 6.08 -3.50 3.84
N CYS A 194 4.75 -3.47 3.70
CA CYS A 194 3.96 -2.26 3.86
C CYS A 194 3.47 -2.10 5.31
N ASN A 195 3.18 -0.86 5.68
CA ASN A 195 2.43 -0.52 6.88
C ASN A 195 0.92 -0.64 6.63
N ASP A 196 0.45 -0.15 5.47
CA ASP A 196 -0.97 -0.12 5.11
C ASP A 196 -1.26 -0.78 3.74
N ILE A 197 -2.49 -1.24 3.56
CA ILE A 197 -3.04 -1.69 2.28
C ILE A 197 -4.22 -0.78 1.91
N TRP A 198 -4.13 -0.15 0.74
CA TRP A 198 -5.24 0.55 0.11
C TRP A 198 -6.16 -0.44 -0.62
N ILE A 199 -7.32 -0.69 -0.04
CA ILE A 199 -8.38 -1.48 -0.65
C ILE A 199 -9.16 -0.60 -1.62
N GLY A 200 -9.47 -1.13 -2.80
CA GLY A 200 -10.31 -0.42 -3.77
C GLY A 200 -10.70 -1.31 -4.95
N ASN A 201 -11.16 -0.69 -6.02
CA ASN A 201 -11.57 -1.39 -7.25
C ASN A 201 -10.91 -0.75 -8.47
N LEU A 202 -10.15 -1.54 -9.22
CA LEU A 202 -9.56 -1.09 -10.50
C LEU A 202 -10.52 -1.32 -11.67
N LEU A 203 -11.31 -2.37 -11.61
CA LEU A 203 -12.29 -2.70 -12.63
C LEU A 203 -13.62 -2.00 -12.30
N PRO A 204 -14.35 -1.47 -13.29
CA PRO A 204 -15.69 -0.95 -13.08
C PRO A 204 -16.59 -2.02 -12.44
N LEU A 205 -17.38 -1.59 -11.46
CA LEU A 205 -18.39 -2.42 -10.82
C LEU A 205 -19.72 -2.25 -11.56
N ALA A 206 -20.51 -3.32 -11.62
CA ALA A 206 -21.88 -3.25 -12.11
C ALA A 206 -22.79 -2.50 -11.11
N PRO A 207 -23.90 -1.89 -11.55
CA PRO A 207 -24.78 -1.10 -10.66
C PRO A 207 -25.34 -1.86 -9.46
N ASP A 208 -25.49 -3.19 -9.57
CA ASP A 208 -25.97 -4.08 -8.52
C ASP A 208 -24.87 -4.54 -7.54
N GLN A 209 -23.60 -4.18 -7.79
CA GLN A 209 -22.44 -4.53 -6.97
C GLN A 209 -22.11 -3.45 -5.92
N VAL A 210 -23.13 -2.86 -5.31
CA VAL A 210 -22.99 -1.77 -4.34
C VAL A 210 -22.17 -2.20 -3.12
N LYS A 211 -22.36 -3.44 -2.63
CA LYS A 211 -21.60 -3.94 -1.46
C LYS A 211 -20.10 -4.09 -1.73
N GLN A 212 -19.68 -4.21 -2.99
CA GLN A 212 -18.27 -4.26 -3.38
C GLN A 212 -17.66 -2.87 -3.59
N ALA A 213 -18.48 -1.82 -3.62
CA ALA A 213 -18.07 -0.44 -3.88
C ALA A 213 -17.48 0.24 -2.63
N ILE A 214 -16.46 -0.39 -2.05
CA ILE A 214 -15.73 0.13 -0.89
C ILE A 214 -14.29 0.48 -1.28
N THR A 215 -13.80 1.62 -0.78
CA THR A 215 -12.40 2.05 -0.86
C THR A 215 -11.97 2.55 0.51
N CYS A 216 -10.91 1.98 1.05
CA CYS A 216 -10.40 2.31 2.38
C CYS A 216 -8.93 1.93 2.50
N ALA A 217 -8.20 2.57 3.42
CA ALA A 217 -6.89 2.11 3.84
C ALA A 217 -7.03 1.28 5.12
N VAL A 218 -6.33 0.14 5.20
CA VAL A 218 -6.30 -0.71 6.39
C VAL A 218 -4.85 -0.99 6.80
N PRO A 219 -4.52 -0.97 8.10
CA PRO A 219 -3.21 -1.42 8.57
C PRO A 219 -2.96 -2.89 8.23
N CYS A 220 -1.73 -3.25 7.88
CA CYS A 220 -1.34 -4.63 7.56
C CYS A 220 -1.49 -5.61 8.75
N ASN A 221 -1.60 -5.10 9.97
CA ASN A 221 -1.77 -5.87 11.20
C ASN A 221 -3.18 -5.78 11.81
N ILE A 222 -4.16 -5.24 11.08
CA ILE A 222 -5.54 -5.18 11.56
C ILE A 222 -6.06 -6.61 11.83
N GLU A 223 -6.83 -6.76 12.92
CA GLU A 223 -7.44 -8.04 13.27
C GLU A 223 -8.33 -8.55 12.12
N GLY A 224 -8.25 -9.85 11.83
CA GLY A 224 -8.99 -10.49 10.74
C GLY A 224 -8.32 -10.43 9.37
N LEU A 225 -7.23 -9.66 9.19
CA LEU A 225 -6.45 -9.65 7.95
C LEU A 225 -5.39 -10.76 7.95
N THR A 226 -5.40 -11.60 6.90
CA THR A 226 -4.33 -12.58 6.64
C THR A 226 -3.76 -12.40 5.24
N MET A 227 -2.44 -12.35 5.12
CA MET A 227 -1.73 -12.26 3.84
C MET A 227 -1.21 -13.64 3.41
N TRP A 228 -1.65 -14.10 2.26
CA TRP A 228 -1.27 -15.40 1.69
C TRP A 228 -0.28 -15.21 0.55
N MET A 229 0.94 -15.65 0.77
CA MET A 229 2.05 -15.41 -0.15
C MET A 229 2.13 -16.52 -1.19
N ARG A 230 2.32 -16.11 -2.44
CA ARG A 230 2.74 -17.03 -3.51
C ARG A 230 4.10 -17.66 -3.17
N GLN A 231 4.45 -18.73 -3.89
CA GLN A 231 5.77 -19.35 -3.78
C GLN A 231 6.90 -18.29 -3.90
N PRO A 232 7.79 -18.19 -2.90
CA PRO A 232 8.92 -17.27 -2.94
C PRO A 232 9.94 -17.65 -4.00
N ILE A 233 10.38 -16.67 -4.80
CA ILE A 233 11.47 -16.86 -5.77
C ILE A 233 12.83 -16.74 -5.05
N SER A 234 12.91 -15.90 -4.02
CA SER A 234 14.11 -15.63 -3.22
C SER A 234 14.76 -16.86 -2.60
N LEU A 235 13.96 -17.88 -2.26
CA LEU A 235 14.45 -19.15 -1.70
C LEU A 235 15.16 -20.02 -2.74
N ASN A 236 14.89 -19.81 -4.02
CA ASN A 236 15.41 -20.61 -5.13
C ASN A 236 16.36 -19.80 -6.04
N ALA A 237 16.64 -18.54 -5.68
CA ALA A 237 17.52 -17.66 -6.43
C ALA A 237 18.94 -17.72 -5.82
N GLU A 238 19.74 -18.68 -6.29
CA GLU A 238 21.17 -18.74 -5.99
C GLU A 238 21.90 -17.63 -6.75
N ASN A 239 22.69 -16.81 -6.04
CA ASN A 239 23.66 -15.94 -6.68
C ASN A 239 24.97 -16.73 -6.84
N GLN A 240 25.34 -17.02 -8.10
CA GLN A 240 26.56 -17.76 -8.44
C GLN A 240 27.69 -16.84 -8.93
N PHE A 241 27.52 -15.52 -8.79
CA PHE A 241 28.51 -14.50 -9.14
C PHE A 241 29.12 -13.86 -7.88
#